data_AF-A0A0J7N3V7-F1
#
_entry.id   AF-A0A0J7N3V7-F1
#
_cell.length_a   1.000
_cell.length_b   1.000
_cell.length_c   1.000
_cell.angle_alpha   90.00
_cell.angle_beta   90.00
_cell.angle_gamma   90.00
#
_symmetry.space_group_name_H-M   'P 1'
#
loop_
_entity.id
_entity.type
_entity.pdbx_description
1 polymer ?
#
loop_
_entity_poly.entity_id
_entity_poly.type
_entity_poly.pdbx_seq_one_letter_code
_entity_poly.pdbx_strand_id
1 'polypeptide(L)'
;MYHVVDCTVLGITRQQKQAIAIHCLQKSIEAEPKSGQSLYLLGRCLAASGKVHDAFIAYRNSVEKSEGNADTWCSIGVLYQQQNQPMDALQAYICAVQLDKTHSAAWTNLGILYESVSQPKDALACYVNASRGNSNAANCTGPLLGLGGVKSGGNNPMNPSLQQRINFLQSHLSQAPPMPSVAT
;
A
#
# COMPACT_ATOMS: atom_id res chain seq x y z
N MET A 1 17.23 -33.44 8.08
CA MET A 1 16.07 -33.46 7.15
C MET A 1 15.21 -32.24 7.45
N TYR A 2 15.35 -31.18 6.65
CA TYR A 2 14.50 -29.99 6.74
C TYR A 2 13.15 -30.34 6.13
N HIS A 3 12.18 -30.70 6.98
CA HIS A 3 10.81 -30.83 6.53
C HIS A 3 10.24 -29.43 6.36
N VAL A 4 10.11 -29.04 5.09
CA VAL A 4 8.98 -28.25 4.62
C VAL A 4 7.73 -29.04 4.98
N VAL A 5 7.25 -28.90 6.23
CA VAL A 5 5.95 -29.43 6.62
C VAL A 5 4.95 -28.41 6.10
N ASP A 6 4.36 -28.78 4.97
CA ASP A 6 3.23 -28.14 4.37
C ASP A 6 2.24 -27.63 5.42
N CYS A 7 1.86 -26.37 5.28
CA CYS A 7 0.83 -25.66 6.06
C CYS A 7 -0.56 -26.34 6.03
N THR A 8 -0.69 -27.51 5.40
CA THR A 8 -1.90 -28.32 5.27
C THR A 8 -2.12 -29.27 6.45
N VAL A 9 -1.10 -29.57 7.26
CA VAL A 9 -1.17 -30.64 8.29
C VAL A 9 -1.88 -30.22 9.59
N LEU A 10 -2.07 -28.92 9.86
CA LEU A 10 -2.67 -28.45 11.12
C LEU A 10 -4.13 -27.98 11.05
N GLY A 11 -4.78 -27.98 9.88
CA GLY A 11 -6.20 -27.58 9.75
C GLY A 11 -6.52 -26.14 10.20
N ILE A 12 -5.50 -25.31 10.44
CA ILE A 12 -5.69 -23.95 10.97
C ILE A 12 -6.19 -23.08 9.82
N THR A 13 -7.47 -22.74 9.87
CA THR A 13 -8.11 -21.88 8.88
C THR A 13 -7.48 -20.49 8.89
N ARG A 14 -7.58 -19.77 7.77
CA ARG A 14 -7.12 -18.36 7.67
C ARG A 14 -7.71 -17.50 8.79
N GLN A 15 -8.97 -17.75 9.16
CA GLN A 15 -9.66 -17.08 10.26
C GLN A 15 -9.02 -17.36 11.62
N GLN A 16 -8.62 -18.61 11.89
CA GLN A 16 -8.00 -18.99 13.15
C GLN A 16 -6.60 -18.39 13.30
N LYS A 17 -5.79 -18.36 12.21
CA LYS A 17 -4.49 -17.64 12.21
C LYS A 17 -4.67 -16.15 12.51
N GLN A 18 -5.72 -15.56 11.97
CA GLN A 18 -6.02 -14.14 12.12
C GLN A 18 -6.48 -13.80 13.54
N ALA A 19 -7.31 -14.64 14.15
CA ALA A 19 -7.71 -14.49 15.55
C ALA A 19 -6.51 -14.54 16.51
N ILE A 20 -5.59 -15.49 16.29
CA ILE A 20 -4.36 -15.60 17.09
C ILE A 20 -3.49 -14.34 16.89
N ALA A 21 -3.34 -13.87 15.65
CA ALA A 21 -2.57 -12.66 15.36
C ALA A 21 -3.14 -11.43 16.08
N ILE A 22 -4.45 -11.23 16.04
CA ILE A 22 -5.13 -10.13 16.73
C ILE A 22 -4.85 -10.19 18.24
N HIS A 23 -4.99 -11.38 18.84
CA HIS A 23 -4.74 -11.56 20.27
C HIS A 23 -3.28 -11.31 20.66
N CYS A 24 -2.31 -11.77 19.87
CA CYS A 24 -0.89 -11.47 20.08
C CYS A 24 -0.60 -9.97 19.96
N LEU A 25 -1.21 -9.28 19.00
CA LEU A 25 -1.05 -7.84 18.79
C LEU A 25 -1.68 -7.03 19.92
N GLN A 26 -2.83 -7.44 20.45
CA GLN A 26 -3.44 -6.82 21.64
C GLN A 26 -2.50 -6.90 22.86
N LYS A 27 -1.91 -8.06 23.14
CA LYS A 27 -0.90 -8.21 24.20
C LYS A 27 0.34 -7.35 23.95
N SER A 28 0.77 -7.20 22.70
CA SER A 28 1.87 -6.30 22.35
C SER A 28 1.53 -4.84 22.62
N ILE A 29 0.30 -4.41 22.34
CA ILE A 29 -0.17 -3.03 22.62
C ILE A 29 -0.29 -2.80 24.13
N GLU A 30 -0.70 -3.81 24.90
CA GLU A 30 -0.73 -3.75 26.36
C GLU A 30 0.68 -3.61 26.95
N ALA A 31 1.66 -4.33 26.39
CA ALA A 31 3.05 -4.24 26.79
C ALA A 31 3.71 -2.91 26.37
N GLU A 32 3.39 -2.43 25.15
CA GLU A 32 3.96 -1.21 24.57
C GLU A 32 2.87 -0.30 23.97
N PRO A 33 2.18 0.50 24.79
CA PRO A 33 1.07 1.36 24.34
C PRO A 33 1.47 2.52 23.42
N LYS A 34 2.78 2.72 23.23
CA LYS A 34 3.35 3.76 22.38
C LYS A 34 3.72 3.27 20.98
N SER A 35 3.75 1.95 20.76
CA SER A 35 4.09 1.37 19.46
C SER A 35 2.91 1.54 18.49
N GLY A 36 3.06 2.48 17.55
CA GLY A 36 2.18 2.64 16.40
C GLY A 36 2.33 1.51 15.38
N GLN A 37 3.47 0.83 15.33
CA GLN A 37 3.67 -0.34 14.47
C GLN A 37 2.74 -1.51 14.85
N SER A 38 2.56 -1.78 16.15
CA SER A 38 1.63 -2.82 16.61
C SER A 38 0.17 -2.48 16.26
N LEU A 39 -0.20 -1.19 16.35
CA LEU A 39 -1.50 -0.68 15.93
C LEU A 39 -1.71 -0.81 14.41
N TYR A 40 -0.68 -0.55 13.61
CA TYR A 40 -0.73 -0.76 12.16
C TYR A 40 -0.94 -2.24 11.81
N LEU A 41 -0.18 -3.15 12.42
CA LEU A 41 -0.33 -4.58 12.20
C LEU A 41 -1.73 -5.07 12.64
N LEU A 42 -2.26 -4.53 13.74
CA LEU A 42 -3.61 -4.82 14.20
C LEU A 42 -4.64 -4.36 13.15
N GLY A 43 -4.49 -3.14 12.63
CA GLY A 43 -5.34 -2.62 11.55
C GLY A 43 -5.32 -3.51 10.31
N ARG A 44 -4.15 -4.02 9.91
CA ARG A 44 -4.04 -4.98 8.80
C ARG A 44 -4.77 -6.28 9.05
N CYS A 45 -4.63 -6.84 10.25
CA CYS A 45 -5.35 -8.04 10.63
C CYS A 45 -6.86 -7.81 10.62
N LEU A 46 -7.34 -6.68 11.12
CA LEU A 46 -8.77 -6.33 11.14
C LEU A 46 -9.32 -6.10 9.73
N ALA A 47 -8.58 -5.40 8.87
CA ALA A 47 -8.95 -5.15 7.48
C ALA A 47 -9.11 -6.47 6.72
N ALA A 48 -8.15 -7.39 6.88
CA ALA A 48 -8.23 -8.71 6.27
C ALA A 48 -9.37 -9.58 6.85
N SER A 49 -9.92 -9.23 8.02
CA SER A 49 -11.08 -9.91 8.63
C SER A 49 -12.41 -9.32 8.15
N GLY A 50 -12.39 -8.30 7.30
CA GLY A 50 -13.58 -7.54 6.89
C GLY A 50 -14.07 -6.54 7.94
N LYS A 51 -13.35 -6.37 9.06
CA LYS A 51 -13.66 -5.38 10.10
C LYS A 51 -13.06 -4.02 9.72
N VAL A 52 -13.61 -3.41 8.67
CA VAL A 52 -13.11 -2.17 8.06
C VAL A 52 -13.09 -1.01 9.07
N HIS A 53 -14.15 -0.87 9.88
CA HIS A 53 -14.25 0.20 10.86
C HIS A 53 -13.18 0.11 11.96
N ASP A 54 -13.03 -1.08 12.57
CA ASP A 54 -12.01 -1.30 13.60
C ASP A 54 -10.59 -1.13 13.02
N ALA A 55 -10.38 -1.55 11.78
CA ALA A 55 -9.10 -1.36 11.08
C ALA A 55 -8.76 0.13 10.91
N PHE A 56 -9.76 0.94 10.55
CA PHE A 56 -9.58 2.38 10.40
C PHE A 56 -9.17 3.05 11.72
N ILE A 57 -9.81 2.69 12.83
CA ILE A 57 -9.45 3.20 14.16
C ILE A 57 -8.02 2.80 14.51
N ALA A 58 -7.63 1.54 14.27
CA ALA A 58 -6.29 1.06 14.54
C ALA A 58 -5.22 1.79 13.72
N TYR A 59 -5.45 2.03 12.43
CA TYR A 59 -4.53 2.82 11.60
C TYR A 59 -4.47 4.28 12.01
N ARG A 60 -5.59 4.92 12.34
CA ARG A 60 -5.62 6.30 12.82
C ARG A 60 -4.82 6.44 14.11
N ASN A 61 -4.99 5.50 15.05
CA ASN A 61 -4.21 5.47 16.28
C ASN A 61 -2.71 5.27 15.99
N SER A 62 -2.35 4.42 15.02
CA SER A 62 -0.95 4.26 14.58
C SER A 62 -0.33 5.58 14.08
N VAL A 63 -1.07 6.33 13.26
CA VAL A 63 -0.64 7.65 12.77
C VAL A 63 -0.51 8.66 13.91
N GLU A 64 -1.48 8.71 14.84
CA GLU A 64 -1.43 9.61 16.01
C GLU A 64 -0.23 9.35 16.92
N LYS A 65 0.25 8.11 16.99
CA LYS A 65 1.48 7.75 17.72
C LYS A 65 2.77 8.14 16.99
N SER A 66 2.68 8.86 15.87
CA SER A 66 3.81 9.35 15.07
C SER A 66 4.71 8.26 14.46
N GLU A 67 4.23 7.02 14.42
CA GLU A 67 4.86 5.92 13.68
C GLU A 67 4.13 5.61 12.36
N GLY A 68 3.28 6.55 11.91
CA GLY A 68 2.59 6.48 10.63
C GLY A 68 3.56 6.57 9.46
N ASN A 69 4.00 5.42 8.95
CA ASN A 69 4.81 5.30 7.74
C ASN A 69 3.95 5.37 6.46
N ALA A 70 4.62 5.43 5.30
CA ALA A 70 3.94 5.45 4.00
C ALA A 70 3.00 4.25 3.80
N ASP A 71 3.35 3.07 4.32
CA ASP A 71 2.51 1.87 4.26
C ASP A 71 1.19 2.03 5.04
N THR A 72 1.20 2.73 6.17
CA THR A 72 0.01 3.00 6.98
C THR A 72 -0.95 3.90 6.22
N TRP A 73 -0.45 5.00 5.65
CA TRP A 73 -1.24 5.91 4.82
C TRP A 73 -1.77 5.24 3.54
N CYS A 74 -0.95 4.40 2.90
CA CYS A 74 -1.40 3.58 1.77
C CYS A 74 -2.53 2.64 2.18
N SER A 75 -2.44 2.01 3.36
CA SER A 75 -3.47 1.10 3.87
C SER A 75 -4.78 1.84 4.20
N ILE A 76 -4.69 3.05 4.76
CA ILE A 76 -5.84 3.94 4.99
C ILE A 76 -6.51 4.28 3.65
N GLY A 77 -5.74 4.62 2.61
CA GLY A 77 -6.26 4.92 1.28
C GLY A 77 -7.06 3.78 0.68
N VAL A 78 -6.57 2.53 0.82
CA VAL A 78 -7.30 1.33 0.38
C VAL A 78 -8.63 1.16 1.13
N LEU A 79 -8.65 1.40 2.45
CA LEU A 79 -9.90 1.33 3.21
C LEU A 79 -10.91 2.40 2.80
N TYR A 80 -10.47 3.60 2.45
CA TYR A 80 -11.35 4.65 1.94
C TYR A 80 -11.92 4.29 0.56
N GLN A 81 -11.12 3.68 -0.32
CA GLN A 81 -11.64 3.17 -1.59
C GLN A 81 -12.70 2.08 -1.39
N GLN A 82 -12.51 1.17 -0.43
CA GLN A 82 -13.51 0.15 -0.09
C GLN A 82 -14.81 0.76 0.45
N GLN A 83 -14.73 1.93 1.09
CA GLN A 83 -15.89 2.69 1.59
C GLN A 83 -16.49 3.63 0.53
N ASN A 84 -16.02 3.55 -0.72
CA ASN A 84 -16.48 4.42 -1.81
C ASN A 84 -16.25 5.93 -1.53
N GLN A 85 -15.17 6.26 -0.81
CA GLN A 85 -14.73 7.63 -0.51
C GLN A 85 -13.43 7.96 -1.27
N PRO A 86 -13.51 8.26 -2.58
CA PRO A 86 -12.32 8.45 -3.42
C PRO A 86 -11.51 9.71 -3.06
N MET A 87 -12.15 10.78 -2.55
CA MET A 87 -11.45 12.02 -2.19
C MET A 87 -10.58 11.84 -0.94
N ASP A 88 -11.10 11.15 0.07
CA ASP A 88 -10.33 10.82 1.28
C ASP A 88 -9.19 9.83 0.98
N ALA A 89 -9.46 8.86 0.09
CA ALA A 89 -8.44 7.95 -0.40
C ALA A 89 -7.30 8.69 -1.13
N LEU A 90 -7.65 9.69 -1.95
CA LEU A 90 -6.68 10.52 -2.65
C LEU A 90 -5.73 11.20 -1.67
N GLN A 91 -6.28 11.85 -0.65
CA GLN A 91 -5.49 12.53 0.37
C GLN A 91 -4.56 11.55 1.11
N ALA A 92 -5.07 10.37 1.47
CA ALA A 92 -4.27 9.35 2.15
C ALA A 92 -3.10 8.86 1.27
N TYR A 93 -3.34 8.60 -0.02
CA TYR A 93 -2.27 8.21 -0.94
C TYR A 93 -1.26 9.33 -1.20
N ILE A 94 -1.70 10.59 -1.27
CA ILE A 94 -0.81 11.76 -1.38
C ILE A 94 0.11 11.82 -0.14
N CYS A 95 -0.43 11.66 1.07
CA CYS A 95 0.37 11.61 2.29
C CYS A 95 1.41 10.46 2.23
N ALA A 96 1.01 9.28 1.73
CA ALA A 96 1.91 8.13 1.60
C ALA A 96 3.10 8.42 0.68
N VAL A 97 2.86 8.98 -0.52
CA VAL A 97 3.94 9.28 -1.49
C VAL A 97 4.77 10.51 -1.09
N GLN A 98 4.23 11.40 -0.28
CA GLN A 98 4.99 12.52 0.31
C GLN A 98 5.95 12.04 1.39
N LEU A 99 5.54 11.06 2.20
CA LEU A 99 6.39 10.42 3.22
C LEU A 99 7.49 9.56 2.58
N ASP A 100 7.14 8.72 1.62
CA ASP A 100 8.09 7.92 0.87
C ASP A 100 7.84 8.02 -0.64
N LYS A 101 8.68 8.83 -1.29
CA LYS A 101 8.64 9.04 -2.74
C LYS A 101 9.02 7.79 -3.54
N THR A 102 9.67 6.81 -2.93
CA THR A 102 10.07 5.54 -3.55
C THR A 102 9.03 4.44 -3.40
N HIS A 103 7.95 4.70 -2.65
CA HIS A 103 6.93 3.72 -2.35
C HIS A 103 6.04 3.42 -3.59
N SER A 104 6.46 2.41 -4.35
CA SER A 104 5.82 2.02 -5.62
C SER A 104 4.36 1.61 -5.47
N ALA A 105 3.99 0.99 -4.35
CA ALA A 105 2.63 0.56 -4.07
C ALA A 105 1.66 1.74 -3.93
N ALA A 106 2.01 2.78 -3.17
CA ALA A 106 1.15 3.97 -3.07
C ALA A 106 1.04 4.71 -4.40
N TRP A 107 2.14 4.86 -5.16
CA TRP A 107 2.08 5.47 -6.49
C TRP A 107 1.18 4.69 -7.46
N THR A 108 1.21 3.36 -7.38
CA THR A 108 0.33 2.50 -8.20
C THR A 108 -1.13 2.69 -7.80
N ASN A 109 -1.44 2.65 -6.50
CA ASN A 109 -2.81 2.82 -6.01
C ASN A 109 -3.36 4.22 -6.29
N LEU A 110 -2.51 5.25 -6.19
CA LEU A 110 -2.84 6.61 -6.59
C LEU A 110 -3.16 6.71 -8.09
N GLY A 111 -2.36 6.05 -8.93
CA GLY A 111 -2.62 5.95 -10.37
C GLY A 111 -3.96 5.28 -10.69
N ILE A 112 -4.27 4.15 -10.05
CA ILE A 112 -5.55 3.45 -10.20
C ILE A 112 -6.72 4.35 -9.79
N LEU A 113 -6.55 5.11 -8.70
CA LEU A 113 -7.56 6.06 -8.25
C LEU A 113 -7.78 7.18 -9.28
N TYR A 114 -6.73 7.76 -9.85
CA TYR A 114 -6.86 8.77 -10.92
C TYR A 114 -7.53 8.21 -12.18
N GLU A 115 -7.27 6.95 -12.54
CA GLU A 115 -7.99 6.29 -13.64
C GLU A 115 -9.48 6.16 -13.34
N SER A 116 -9.84 5.83 -12.09
CA SER A 116 -11.26 5.75 -11.68
C SER A 116 -11.97 7.11 -11.72
N VAL A 117 -11.22 8.21 -11.54
CA VAL A 117 -11.72 9.60 -11.61
C VAL A 117 -11.64 10.14 -13.05
N SER A 118 -11.33 9.29 -14.05
CA SER A 118 -11.20 9.68 -15.47
C SER A 118 -10.12 10.74 -15.74
N GLN A 119 -9.03 10.72 -14.96
CA GLN A 119 -7.84 11.57 -15.14
C GLN A 119 -6.62 10.76 -15.58
N PRO A 120 -6.58 10.27 -16.84
CA PRO A 120 -5.51 9.38 -17.32
C PRO A 120 -4.14 10.07 -17.41
N LYS A 121 -4.09 11.39 -17.53
CA LYS A 121 -2.82 12.16 -17.56
C LYS A 121 -2.08 12.08 -16.22
N ASP A 122 -2.80 12.32 -15.13
CA ASP A 122 -2.23 12.27 -13.78
C ASP A 122 -1.94 10.83 -13.35
N ALA A 123 -2.79 9.88 -13.77
CA ALA A 123 -2.54 8.46 -13.58
C ALA A 123 -1.22 8.01 -14.23
N LEU A 124 -0.95 8.44 -15.47
CA LEU A 124 0.30 8.12 -16.17
C LEU A 124 1.52 8.64 -15.39
N ALA A 125 1.47 9.89 -14.90
CA ALA A 125 2.54 10.46 -14.09
C ALA A 125 2.80 9.62 -12.82
N CYS A 126 1.73 9.16 -12.16
CA CYS A 126 1.83 8.31 -10.98
C CYS A 126 2.48 6.95 -11.30
N TYR A 127 2.07 6.29 -12.39
CA TYR A 127 2.66 5.00 -12.79
C TYR A 127 4.12 5.13 -13.20
N VAL A 128 4.50 6.23 -13.88
CA VAL A 128 5.90 6.51 -14.21
C VAL A 128 6.72 6.65 -12.91
N ASN A 129 6.22 7.38 -11.92
CA ASN A 129 6.88 7.50 -10.62
C ASN A 129 6.96 6.16 -9.87
N ALA A 130 5.91 5.33 -9.93
CA ALA A 130 5.92 3.97 -9.38
C ALA A 130 7.04 3.12 -9.98
N SER A 131 7.25 3.22 -11.30
CA SER A 131 8.30 2.47 -12.00
C SER A 131 9.71 2.94 -11.60
N ARG A 132 9.90 4.25 -11.41
CA ARG A 132 11.18 4.85 -11.01
C ARG A 132 11.61 4.47 -9.59
N GLY A 133 10.67 4.41 -8.65
CA GLY A 133 10.94 3.98 -7.28
C GLY A 133 11.55 2.58 -7.21
N ASN A 134 11.03 1.66 -8.03
CA ASN A 134 11.54 0.29 -8.10
C ASN A 134 12.94 0.19 -8.74
N SER A 135 13.23 1.04 -9.75
CA SER A 135 14.55 1.09 -10.39
C SER A 135 15.66 1.60 -9.48
N ASN A 136 15.33 2.50 -8.53
CA ASN A 136 16.33 3.04 -7.61
C ASN A 136 16.65 2.07 -6.44
N ALA A 137 15.67 1.26 -6.01
CA ALA A 137 15.89 0.23 -4.99
C ALA A 137 16.80 -0.91 -5.48
N ALA A 138 16.78 -1.21 -6.78
CA ALA A 138 17.61 -2.26 -7.39
C ALA A 138 19.12 -1.94 -7.43
N ASN A 139 19.52 -0.67 -7.21
CA ASN A 139 20.93 -0.26 -7.19
C ASN A 139 21.54 -0.18 -5.78
N CYS A 140 20.78 -0.48 -4.73
CA CYS A 140 21.28 -0.53 -3.35
C CYS A 140 21.69 -1.96 -2.94
N THR A 141 22.50 -2.63 -3.76
CA THR A 141 23.18 -3.89 -3.44
C THR A 141 24.66 -3.64 -3.10
N GLY A 142 24.90 -2.77 -2.12
CA GLY A 142 26.18 -2.73 -1.40
C GLY A 142 26.16 -3.72 -0.23
N PRO A 143 27.22 -4.52 0.01
CA PRO A 143 27.21 -5.55 1.04
C PRO A 143 27.46 -4.93 2.42
N LEU A 144 26.41 -4.56 3.15
CA LEU A 144 26.51 -4.26 4.58
C LEU A 144 25.39 -4.96 5.36
N LEU A 145 25.82 -6.01 6.05
CA LEU A 145 25.10 -6.72 7.11
C LEU A 145 24.80 -5.78 8.29
N GLY A 146 23.59 -5.90 8.83
CA GLY A 146 23.27 -5.46 10.20
C GLY A 146 21.98 -4.66 10.32
N LEU A 147 21.06 -5.17 11.14
CA LEU A 147 19.84 -4.52 11.67
C LEU A 147 18.57 -4.60 10.79
N GLY A 148 17.83 -5.70 10.97
CA GLY A 148 16.54 -5.66 11.68
C GLY A 148 15.35 -4.90 11.08
N GLY A 149 15.45 -4.34 9.88
CA GLY A 149 14.28 -3.80 9.18
C GLY A 149 13.42 -4.94 8.66
N VAL A 150 12.24 -5.14 9.26
CA VAL A 150 11.16 -5.95 8.68
C VAL A 150 10.82 -5.33 7.33
N LYS A 151 11.49 -5.80 6.28
CA LYS A 151 11.12 -5.55 4.88
C LYS A 151 9.74 -6.16 4.71
N SER A 152 8.71 -5.35 4.94
CA SER A 152 7.32 -5.72 4.74
C SER A 152 7.22 -6.24 3.31
N GLY A 153 7.01 -7.55 3.22
CA GLY A 153 6.99 -8.30 1.99
C GLY A 153 5.92 -7.78 1.05
N GLY A 154 6.34 -6.93 0.14
CA GLY A 154 5.72 -6.65 -1.15
C GLY A 154 6.77 -6.87 -2.24
N ASN A 155 7.36 -8.07 -2.27
CA ASN A 155 8.05 -8.54 -3.46
C ASN A 155 7.06 -8.48 -4.63
N ASN A 156 7.18 -7.48 -5.49
CA ASN A 156 6.69 -7.60 -6.85
C ASN A 156 7.79 -7.09 -7.78
N PRO A 157 8.62 -7.99 -8.35
CA PRO A 157 9.44 -7.62 -9.49
C PRO A 157 8.47 -7.14 -10.56
N MET A 158 8.56 -5.86 -10.91
CA MET A 158 8.08 -5.28 -12.18
C MET A 158 6.87 -6.02 -12.75
N ASN A 159 5.67 -5.73 -12.26
CA ASN A 159 4.48 -6.35 -12.83
C ASN A 159 4.43 -5.95 -14.32
N PRO A 160 4.56 -6.88 -15.28
CA PRO A 160 4.61 -6.54 -16.71
C PRO A 160 3.40 -5.71 -17.15
N SER A 161 2.28 -5.87 -16.43
CA SER A 161 1.07 -5.08 -16.57
C SER A 161 1.24 -3.58 -16.29
N LEU A 162 2.13 -3.14 -15.38
CA LEU A 162 2.29 -1.71 -15.09
C LEU A 162 2.99 -0.98 -16.24
N GLN A 163 4.03 -1.57 -16.82
CA GLN A 163 4.65 -1.04 -18.04
C GLN A 163 3.71 -1.09 -19.24
N GLN A 164 2.96 -2.19 -19.39
CA GLN A 164 1.92 -2.28 -20.42
C GLN A 164 0.85 -1.20 -20.23
N ARG A 165 0.45 -0.91 -18.98
CA ARG A 165 -0.53 0.14 -18.66
C ARG A 165 0.01 1.54 -18.95
N ILE A 166 1.27 1.81 -18.61
CA ILE A 166 1.96 3.06 -18.97
C ILE A 166 1.95 3.24 -20.49
N ASN A 167 2.37 2.24 -21.25
CA ASN A 167 2.41 2.29 -22.71
C ASN A 167 1.02 2.48 -23.32
N PHE A 168 0.02 1.79 -22.75
CA PHE A 168 -1.38 1.92 -23.16
C PHE A 168 -1.93 3.33 -22.92
N LEU A 169 -1.72 3.90 -21.73
CA LEU A 169 -2.16 5.25 -21.42
C LEU A 169 -1.43 6.29 -22.28
N GLN A 170 -0.14 6.10 -22.52
CA GLN A 170 0.65 7.00 -23.34
C GLN A 170 0.23 6.99 -24.81
N SER A 171 -0.08 5.81 -25.38
CA SER A 171 -0.61 5.73 -26.74
C SER A 171 -2.01 6.34 -26.85
N HIS A 172 -2.89 6.06 -25.88
CA HIS A 172 -4.25 6.59 -25.87
C HIS A 172 -4.31 8.11 -25.70
N LEU A 173 -3.38 8.69 -24.93
CA LEU A 173 -3.24 10.15 -24.78
C LEU A 173 -2.63 10.81 -26.03
N SER A 174 -1.75 10.12 -26.76
CA SER A 174 -1.17 10.63 -28.02
C SER A 174 -2.15 10.64 -29.20
N GLN A 175 -3.17 9.77 -29.16
CA GLN A 175 -4.23 9.69 -30.16
C GLN A 175 -5.45 10.56 -29.82
N ALA A 176 -5.49 11.16 -28.63
CA ALA A 176 -6.58 12.04 -28.25
C ALA A 176 -6.53 13.31 -29.13
N PRO A 177 -7.60 13.64 -29.87
CA PRO A 177 -7.65 14.87 -30.64
C PRO A 177 -7.42 16.08 -29.71
N PRO A 178 -6.75 17.14 -30.20
CA PRO A 178 -6.56 18.34 -29.40
C PRO A 178 -7.93 18.82 -28.91
N MET A 179 -8.07 19.04 -27.60
CA MET A 179 -9.31 19.63 -27.07
C MET A 179 -9.59 20.93 -27.84
N PRO A 180 -10.85 21.19 -28.25
CA PRO A 180 -11.20 22.49 -28.79
C PRO A 180 -10.83 23.53 -27.74
N SER A 181 -9.90 24.44 -28.10
CA SER A 181 -9.63 25.61 -27.29
C SER A 181 -10.96 26.32 -27.07
N VAL A 182 -11.42 26.36 -25.82
CA VAL A 182 -12.45 27.31 -25.41
C VAL A 182 -11.78 28.67 -25.48
N ALA A 183 -11.78 29.25 -26.68
CA ALA A 183 -11.62 30.67 -26.87
C ALA A 183 -12.93 31.30 -26.40
N THR A 184 -12.86 32.08 -25.33
CA THR A 184 -13.86 33.07 -24.96
C THR A 184 -13.13 34.39 -24.79
#